data_AF-A0A0D6JW48-F1
#
_entry.id   AF-A0A0D6JW48-F1
#
_cell.length_a   1.000
_cell.length_b   1.000
_cell.length_c   1.000
_cell.angle_alpha   90.00
_cell.angle_beta   90.00
_cell.angle_gamma   90.00
#
_symmetry.space_group_name_H-M   'P 1'
#
loop_
_entity.id
_entity.type
_entity.pdbx_description
1 polymer ?
#
loop_
_entity_poly.entity_id
_entity_poly.type
_entity_poly.pdbx_seq_one_letter_code
_entity_poly.pdbx_strand_id
1 'polypeptide(L)' 'MAERTMVEFVEEWQRGAFLLFGSALAGGVSAVFVGSLRPGTPLGLITFFVGSVLAFLAFSYLFYGE' A
#
# COMPACT_ATOMS: atom_id res chain seq x y z
N MET A 1 -4.33 13.57 27.76
CA MET A 1 -5.16 12.92 26.73
C MET A 1 -6.21 13.94 26.34
N ALA A 2 -5.94 14.76 25.32
CA ALA A 2 -6.95 15.70 24.84
C ALA A 2 -8.14 14.89 24.29
N GLU A 3 -9.36 15.36 24.52
CA GLU A 3 -10.57 14.81 23.91
C GLU A 3 -10.45 14.96 22.39
N ARG A 4 -9.88 13.96 21.72
CA ARG A 4 -9.91 13.87 20.27
C ARG A 4 -11.33 13.59 19.85
N THR A 5 -11.82 14.33 18.88
CA THR A 5 -13.15 14.08 18.33
C THR A 5 -13.17 12.70 17.66
N MET A 6 -14.32 12.03 17.68
CA MET A 6 -14.50 10.76 16.96
C MET A 6 -14.16 10.89 15.47
N VAL A 7 -14.34 12.08 14.89
CA VAL A 7 -14.00 12.38 13.49
C VAL A 7 -12.49 12.32 13.25
N GLU A 8 -11.68 13.00 14.07
CA GLU A 8 -10.22 12.96 13.96
C GLU A 8 -9.66 11.53 14.09
N PHE A 9 -10.26 10.71 14.95
CA PHE A 9 -9.88 9.31 15.08
C PHE A 9 -10.17 8.53 13.80
N VAL A 10 -11.36 8.71 13.22
CA VAL A 10 -11.76 8.03 11.98
C VAL A 10 -10.89 8.47 10.81
N GLU A 11 -10.56 9.76 10.69
CA GLU A 11 -9.70 10.27 9.63
C GLU A 11 -8.29 9.67 9.69
N GLU A 12 -7.70 9.59 10.89
CA GLU A 12 -6.40 8.94 11.10
C GLU A 12 -6.43 7.47 10.68
N TRP A 13 -7.48 6.75 11.11
CA TRP A 13 -7.67 5.35 10.77
C TRP A 13 -7.86 5.15 9.27
N GLN A 14 -8.63 6.01 8.60
CA GLN A 14 -8.86 5.96 7.15
C GLN A 14 -7.57 6.19 6.36
N ARG A 15 -6.71 7.11 6.81
CA ARG A 15 -5.37 7.31 6.21
C ARG A 15 -4.52 6.05 6.31
N GLY A 16 -4.46 5.46 7.51
CA GLY A 16 -3.75 4.19 7.72
C GLY A 16 -4.30 3.04 6.88
N ALA A 17 -5.62 2.91 6.80
CA ALA A 17 -6.28 1.91 5.96
C ALA A 17 -5.94 2.13 4.47
N PHE A 18 -6.03 3.37 3.99
CA PHE A 18 -5.68 3.71 2.61
C PHE A 18 -4.23 3.34 2.28
N LEU A 19 -3.29 3.60 3.19
CA LEU A 19 -1.89 3.22 3.01
C LEU A 19 -1.71 1.72 2.85
N LEU A 20 -2.35 0.92 3.69
CA LEU A 20 -2.22 -0.54 3.64
C LEU A 20 -2.91 -1.12 2.40
N PHE A 21 -4.16 -0.75 2.16
CA PHE A 21 -4.93 -1.30 1.03
C PHE A 21 -4.43 -0.75 -0.32
N GLY A 22 -4.07 0.54 -0.38
CA GLY A 22 -3.52 1.16 -1.58
C GLY A 22 -2.18 0.56 -1.98
N SER A 23 -1.29 0.32 -1.01
CA SER A 23 0.00 -0.32 -1.28
C SER A 23 -0.15 -1.79 -1.70
N ALA A 24 -1.02 -2.55 -1.03
CA ALA A 24 -1.34 -3.92 -1.43
C ALA A 24 -1.97 -4.00 -2.83
N LEU A 25 -2.86 -3.06 -3.17
CA LEU A 25 -3.45 -2.96 -4.51
C LEU A 25 -2.38 -2.69 -5.57
N ALA A 26 -1.48 -1.73 -5.33
CA ALA A 26 -0.39 -1.41 -6.25
C ALA A 26 0.56 -2.60 -6.46
N GLY A 27 0.91 -3.31 -5.39
CA GLY A 27 1.65 -4.56 -5.47
C GLY A 27 0.89 -5.64 -6.25
N GLY A 28 -0.42 -5.78 -6.03
CA GLY A 28 -1.30 -6.71 -6.75
C GLY A 28 -1.32 -6.45 -8.26
N VAL A 29 -1.51 -5.21 -8.68
CA VAL A 29 -1.45 -4.80 -10.09
C VAL A 29 -0.08 -5.12 -10.70
N SER A 30 0.99 -4.82 -9.96
CA SER A 30 2.37 -5.12 -10.40
C SER A 30 2.60 -6.62 -10.56
N ALA A 31 2.09 -7.42 -9.63
CA ALA A 31 2.19 -8.88 -9.63
C ALA A 31 1.45 -9.51 -10.81
N VAL A 32 0.23 -9.04 -11.10
CA VAL A 32 -0.55 -9.50 -12.26
C VAL A 32 0.17 -9.16 -13.55
N PHE A 33 0.65 -7.92 -13.68
CA PHE A 33 1.38 -7.48 -14.86
C PHE A 33 2.64 -8.32 -15.09
N VAL A 34 3.53 -8.43 -14.10
CA VAL A 34 4.78 -9.18 -14.25
C VAL A 34 4.55 -10.68 -14.36
N GLY A 35 3.59 -11.23 -13.62
CA GLY A 35 3.20 -12.63 -13.71
C GLY A 35 2.69 -13.02 -15.10
N SER A 36 2.03 -12.09 -15.80
CA SER A 36 1.55 -12.32 -17.18
C SER A 36 2.69 -12.43 -18.21
N LEU A 37 3.86 -11.82 -17.94
CA LEU A 37 5.00 -11.85 -18.85
C LEU A 37 5.70 -13.21 -18.87
N ARG A 38 5.71 -13.93 -17.73
CA ARG A 38 6.32 -15.26 -17.61
C ARG A 38 5.50 -16.18 -16.70
N PRO A 39 4.49 -16.86 -17.27
CA PRO A 39 3.67 -17.83 -16.55
C PRO A 39 4.51 -18.94 -15.92
N GLY A 40 4.12 -19.40 -14.73
CA GLY A 40 4.79 -20.49 -14.01
C GLY A 40 6.04 -20.08 -13.21
N THR A 41 6.41 -18.80 -13.23
CA THR A 41 7.52 -18.28 -12.40
C THR A 41 6.99 -17.61 -11.12
N PRO A 42 7.75 -17.62 -10.01
CA PRO A 42 7.36 -16.91 -8.79
C PRO A 42 7.54 -15.39 -8.90
N LEU A 43 7.89 -14.86 -10.07
CA LEU A 43 8.19 -13.43 -10.27
C LEU A 43 7.01 -12.55 -9.90
N GLY A 44 5.77 -12.93 -10.24
CA GLY A 44 4.58 -12.19 -9.86
C GLY A 44 4.48 -11.99 -8.33
N LEU A 45 4.74 -13.05 -7.57
CA LEU A 45 4.70 -13.03 -6.11
C LEU A 45 5.83 -12.18 -5.53
N ILE A 46 7.04 -12.24 -6.09
CA ILE A 46 8.16 -11.37 -5.68
C ILE A 46 7.80 -9.90 -5.95
N THR A 47 7.27 -9.59 -7.12
CA THR A 47 6.87 -8.23 -7.48
C THR A 47 5.67 -7.72 -6.70
N PHE A 48 4.81 -8.59 -6.18
CA PHE A 48 3.77 -8.20 -5.23
C PHE A 48 4.39 -7.55 -3.99
N PHE A 49 5.31 -8.25 -3.34
CA PHE A 49 5.92 -7.78 -2.10
C PHE A 49 6.77 -6.53 -2.34
N VAL A 50 7.64 -6.56 -3.34
CA VAL A 50 8.50 -5.43 -3.68
C VAL A 50 7.66 -4.22 -4.08
N GLY A 51 6.67 -4.40 -4.96
CA GLY A 51 5.76 -3.33 -5.39
C GLY A 51 4.93 -2.76 -4.25
N SER A 52 4.42 -3.61 -3.35
CA SER A 52 3.68 -3.16 -2.17
C SER A 52 4.55 -2.33 -1.24
N VAL A 53 5.78 -2.77 -0.95
CA VAL A 53 6.70 -2.03 -0.08
C VAL A 53 7.06 -0.68 -0.69
N LEU A 54 7.38 -0.63 -1.99
CA LEU A 54 7.69 0.63 -2.66
C LEU A 54 6.49 1.58 -2.70
N ALA A 55 5.29 1.07 -2.98
CA ALA A 55 4.06 1.87 -2.95
C ALA A 55 3.75 2.37 -1.53
N PHE A 56 3.94 1.53 -0.51
CA PHE A 56 3.80 1.93 0.90
C PHE A 56 4.76 3.06 1.24
N LEU A 57 6.04 2.96 0.88
CA LEU A 57 7.03 4.00 1.11
C LEU A 57 6.66 5.30 0.38
N ALA A 58 6.25 5.21 -0.88
CA ALA A 58 5.84 6.37 -1.67
C ALA A 58 4.59 7.05 -1.08
N PHE A 59 3.55 6.30 -0.75
CA PHE A 59 2.35 6.85 -0.12
C PHE A 59 2.63 7.38 1.29
N SER A 60 3.46 6.70 2.07
CA SER A 60 3.87 7.16 3.39
C SER A 60 4.60 8.50 3.31
N TYR A 61 5.52 8.65 2.35
CA TYR A 61 6.17 9.92 2.09
C TYR A 61 5.18 11.01 1.67
N LEU A 62 4.19 10.69 0.83
CA LEU A 62 3.19 11.68 0.40
C LEU A 62 2.22 12.11 1.52
N PHE A 63 1.87 11.22 2.44
CA PHE A 63 0.91 11.52 3.51
C PHE A 63 1.54 11.99 4.81
N TYR A 64 2.80 11.62 5.07
CA TYR A 64 3.49 11.87 6.34
C TYR A 64 4.91 12.44 6.17
N GLY A 65 5.39 12.65 4.95
CA GLY A 65 6.69 13.26 4.69
C GLY A 65 6.63 14.78 4.87
N GLU A 66 6.68 15.22 6.12
CA GLU A 66 7.14 16.57 6.50
C GLU A 66 8.64 16.54 6.83
#